data_AF-A0AA50HTT8-F1
#
_entry.id   AF-A0AA50HTT8-F1
#
_cell.length_a   1.000
_cell.length_b   1.000
_cell.length_c   1.000
_cell.angle_alpha   90.00
_cell.angle_beta   90.00
_cell.angle_gamma   90.00
#
_symmetry.space_group_name_H-M   'P 1'
#
loop_
_entity.id
_entity.type
_entity.pdbx_description
1 polymer ?
#
loop_
_entity_poly.entity_id
_entity_poly.type
_entity_poly.pdbx_seq_one_letter_code
_entity_poly.pdbx_strand_id
1 'polypeptide(L)'
;MLPKILLLSNGHGEDAIAVSIGQAWSELAGMEPGEILVGLPLVGEGNSYRRLNILLIGPVKTMPSGGFNNMDARELWRDVQGGLWGLTKAQLGGLQKWTAQGESSSGGGHSALGPRLVGPR
;
A
#
# COMPACT_ATOMS: atom_id res chain seq x y z
N MET A 1 -12.90 -4.79 12.09
CA MET A 1 -12.01 -5.11 10.94
C MET A 1 -10.57 -5.07 11.42
N LEU A 2 -9.72 -5.96 10.94
CA LEU A 2 -8.27 -5.88 11.16
C LEU A 2 -7.68 -4.74 10.33
N PRO A 3 -6.65 -4.03 10.84
CA PRO A 3 -5.96 -3.00 10.06
C PRO A 3 -5.29 -3.66 8.84
N LYS A 4 -5.49 -3.06 7.67
CA LYS A 4 -4.80 -3.50 6.45
C LYS A 4 -3.39 -2.91 6.39
N ILE A 5 -2.42 -3.70 5.97
CA ILE A 5 -1.02 -3.31 5.83
C ILE A 5 -0.77 -2.92 4.37
N LEU A 6 -0.22 -1.73 4.17
CA LEU A 6 0.24 -1.27 2.86
C LEU A 6 1.69 -1.68 2.64
N LEU A 7 1.91 -2.44 1.57
CA LEU A 7 3.23 -2.76 1.04
C LEU A 7 3.59 -1.76 -0.07
N LEU A 8 4.61 -0.94 0.18
CA LEU A 8 5.16 0.05 -0.75
C LEU A 8 6.54 -0.43 -1.20
N SER A 9 6.73 -0.61 -2.50
CA SER A 9 7.97 -1.16 -3.07
C SER A 9 8.37 -0.43 -4.35
N ASN A 10 9.66 -0.45 -4.64
CA ASN A 10 10.28 0.41 -5.63
C ASN A 10 10.96 -0.33 -6.79
N GLY A 11 10.35 -1.42 -7.26
CA GLY A 11 10.86 -2.22 -8.37
C GLY A 11 10.48 -3.69 -8.25
N HIS A 12 10.68 -4.45 -9.33
CA HIS A 12 10.30 -5.87 -9.38
C HIS A 12 10.97 -6.75 -8.31
N GLY A 13 12.24 -6.47 -7.99
CA GLY A 13 12.95 -7.19 -6.93
C GLY A 13 12.39 -6.87 -5.54
N GLU A 14 12.10 -5.60 -5.28
CA GLU A 14 11.48 -5.16 -4.02
C GLU A 14 10.04 -5.64 -3.89
N ASP A 15 9.28 -5.72 -4.98
CA ASP A 15 7.93 -6.32 -5.00
C ASP A 15 8.00 -7.75 -4.48
N ALA A 16 8.98 -8.54 -4.92
CA ALA A 16 9.16 -9.94 -4.49
C ALA A 16 9.51 -10.03 -2.99
N ILE A 17 10.37 -9.13 -2.50
CA ILE A 17 10.72 -9.06 -1.07
C ILE A 17 9.50 -8.65 -0.23
N ALA A 18 8.78 -7.61 -0.65
CA ALA A 18 7.62 -7.07 0.06
C ALA A 18 6.51 -8.12 0.19
N VAL A 19 6.20 -8.87 -0.87
CA VAL A 19 5.18 -9.92 -0.80
C VAL A 19 5.64 -11.12 0.03
N SER A 20 6.94 -11.45 0.04
CA SER A 20 7.49 -12.52 0.88
C SER A 20 7.33 -12.18 2.37
N ILE A 21 7.69 -10.95 2.76
CA ILE A 21 7.50 -10.45 4.13
C ILE A 21 6.01 -10.41 4.48
N GLY A 22 5.17 -9.89 3.58
CA GLY A 22 3.73 -9.80 3.78
C GLY A 22 3.09 -11.18 3.95
N GLN A 23 3.50 -12.16 3.14
CA GLN A 23 2.99 -13.53 3.23
C GLN A 23 3.33 -14.16 4.59
N ALA A 24 4.58 -14.05 5.03
CA ALA A 24 4.97 -14.55 6.36
C ALA A 24 4.16 -13.88 7.49
N TRP A 25 3.86 -12.58 7.35
CA TRP A 25 2.99 -11.88 8.30
C TRP A 25 1.55 -12.42 8.27
N SER A 26 0.98 -12.63 7.09
CA SER A 26 -0.37 -13.19 6.92
C SER A 26 -0.48 -14.59 7.52
N GLU A 27 0.55 -15.43 7.33
CA GLU A 27 0.65 -16.75 7.95
C GLU A 27 0.64 -16.67 9.48
N LEU A 28 1.43 -15.77 10.07
CA LEU A 28 1.43 -15.54 11.53
C LEU A 28 0.08 -15.04 12.06
N ALA A 29 -0.67 -14.31 11.25
CA ALA A 29 -2.01 -13.84 11.56
C ALA A 29 -3.10 -14.90 11.32
N GLY A 30 -2.77 -16.04 10.69
CA GLY A 30 -3.74 -17.06 10.29
C GLY A 30 -4.72 -16.58 9.21
N MET A 31 -4.26 -15.73 8.29
CA MET A 31 -5.07 -15.12 7.23
C MET A 31 -4.44 -15.27 5.86
N GLU A 32 -5.24 -15.14 4.81
CA GLU A 32 -4.74 -15.06 3.45
C GLU A 32 -4.12 -13.67 3.16
N PRO A 33 -3.05 -13.58 2.36
CA PRO A 33 -2.42 -12.30 2.00
C PRO A 33 -3.39 -11.24 1.49
N GLY A 34 -4.33 -11.60 0.63
CA GLY A 34 -5.32 -10.66 0.07
C GLY A 34 -6.32 -10.07 1.08
N GLU A 35 -6.46 -10.67 2.26
CA GLU A 35 -7.39 -10.21 3.30
C GLU A 35 -6.81 -9.07 4.14
N ILE A 36 -5.51 -9.12 4.41
CA ILE A 36 -4.82 -8.20 5.32
C ILE A 36 -3.84 -7.26 4.61
N LEU A 37 -3.41 -7.56 3.38
CA LEU A 37 -2.43 -6.77 2.65
C LEU A 37 -3.07 -5.98 1.51
N VAL A 38 -2.48 -4.82 1.22
CA VAL A 38 -2.66 -4.07 -0.02
C VAL A 38 -1.30 -3.62 -0.55
N GLY A 39 -1.17 -3.49 -1.87
CA GLY A 39 0.08 -3.15 -2.54
C GLY A 39 0.04 -1.79 -3.23
N LEU A 40 1.18 -1.11 -3.23
CA LEU A 40 1.45 0.06 -4.06
C LEU A 40 2.88 -0.06 -4.63
N PRO A 41 3.07 -0.80 -5.74
CA PRO A 41 4.34 -0.79 -6.45
C PRO A 41 4.53 0.57 -7.13
N LEU A 42 5.64 1.26 -6.84
CA LEU A 42 5.94 2.57 -7.42
C LEU A 42 6.24 2.48 -8.91
N VAL A 43 6.76 1.35 -9.35
CA VAL A 43 7.10 1.06 -10.75
C VAL A 43 6.77 -0.39 -11.10
N GLY A 44 6.65 -0.70 -12.38
CA GLY A 44 6.30 -2.05 -12.85
C GLY A 44 4.80 -2.30 -12.82
N GLU A 45 4.40 -3.57 -12.97
CA GLU A 45 3.00 -3.99 -13.11
C GLU A 45 2.40 -4.57 -11.81
N GLY A 46 3.23 -4.70 -10.76
CA GLY A 46 2.83 -5.32 -9.49
C GLY A 46 2.57 -6.82 -9.58
N ASN A 47 3.21 -7.53 -10.50
CA ASN A 47 2.92 -8.95 -10.75
C ASN A 47 3.15 -9.83 -9.51
N SER A 48 4.10 -9.50 -8.64
CA SER A 48 4.30 -10.24 -7.37
C SER A 48 3.11 -10.12 -6.43
N TYR A 49 2.51 -8.94 -6.32
CA TYR A 49 1.29 -8.71 -5.56
C TYR A 49 0.10 -9.46 -6.14
N ARG A 50 -0.09 -9.37 -7.47
CA ARG A 50 -1.22 -10.01 -8.17
C ARG A 50 -1.23 -11.53 -8.01
N ARG A 51 -0.05 -12.17 -8.03
CA ARG A 51 0.07 -13.62 -7.82
C ARG A 51 -0.48 -14.09 -6.46
N LEU A 52 -0.47 -13.22 -5.45
CA LEU A 52 -1.00 -13.51 -4.12
C LEU A 52 -2.38 -12.89 -3.87
N ASN A 53 -3.09 -12.47 -4.93
CA ASN A 53 -4.40 -11.79 -4.84
C ASN A 53 -4.37 -10.53 -3.96
N ILE A 54 -3.21 -9.87 -3.82
CA ILE A 54 -3.09 -8.62 -3.08
C ILE A 54 -3.61 -7.48 -3.95
N LEU A 55 -4.58 -6.72 -3.43
CA LEU A 55 -5.18 -5.58 -4.13
C LEU A 55 -4.16 -4.44 -4.29
N LEU A 56 -4.11 -3.86 -5.48
CA LEU A 56 -3.30 -2.67 -5.77
C LEU A 56 -4.13 -1.39 -5.63
N ILE A 57 -3.68 -0.44 -4.83
CA ILE A 57 -4.46 0.78 -4.47
C ILE A 57 -4.18 1.99 -5.37
N GLY A 58 -3.43 1.81 -6.45
CA GLY A 58 -3.08 2.87 -7.39
C GLY A 58 -2.77 2.32 -8.78
N PRO A 59 -2.65 3.21 -9.77
CA PRO A 59 -2.19 2.79 -11.10
C PRO A 59 -0.77 2.25 -11.03
N VAL A 60 -0.48 1.35 -11.95
CA VAL A 60 0.84 0.72 -12.13
C VAL A 60 1.31 0.95 -13.55
N LYS A 61 2.62 1.06 -13.74
CA LYS A 61 3.22 1.29 -15.05
C LYS A 61 4.67 0.83 -15.06
N THR A 62 5.03 0.08 -16.09
CA THR A 62 6.43 -0.29 -16.37
C THR A 62 7.25 0.96 -16.65
N MET A 63 8.33 1.15 -15.87
CA MET A 63 9.30 2.22 -16.06
C MET A 63 10.53 1.70 -16.82
N PRO A 64 11.20 2.53 -17.65
CA PRO A 64 12.42 2.17 -18.36
C PRO A 64 13.50 1.49 -17.51
N SER A 65 13.70 1.95 -16.27
CA SER A 65 14.69 1.39 -15.34
C SER A 65 14.31 0.03 -14.75
N GLY A 66 13.01 -0.32 -14.75
CA GLY A 66 12.47 -1.44 -13.99
C GLY A 66 12.47 -1.24 -12.46
N GLY A 67 12.83 -0.05 -11.98
CA GLY A 67 12.96 0.32 -10.57
C GLY A 67 14.28 1.03 -10.24
N PHE A 68 14.48 1.40 -8.98
CA PHE A 68 15.66 2.18 -8.55
C PHE A 68 16.90 1.31 -8.33
N ASN A 69 17.04 0.22 -9.09
CA ASN A 69 18.07 -0.78 -8.89
C ASN A 69 19.49 -0.26 -9.23
N ASN A 70 19.56 0.77 -10.07
CA ASN A 70 20.76 1.55 -10.29
C ASN A 70 20.45 2.97 -9.85
N MET A 71 21.10 3.46 -8.79
CA MET A 71 21.03 4.87 -8.36
C MET A 71 21.71 5.81 -9.38
N ASP A 72 21.56 5.53 -10.67
CA ASP A 72 22.03 6.33 -11.78
C ASP A 72 20.98 7.41 -12.08
N ALA A 73 21.37 8.67 -11.94
CA ALA A 73 20.53 9.81 -12.26
C ALA A 73 20.01 9.80 -13.70
N ARG A 74 20.72 9.12 -14.62
CA ARG A 74 20.26 8.93 -16.00
C ARG A 74 19.04 8.02 -16.08
N GLU A 75 19.01 6.92 -15.33
CA GLU A 75 17.86 6.00 -15.31
C GLU A 75 16.65 6.67 -14.67
N LEU A 76 16.84 7.43 -13.59
CA LEU A 76 15.78 8.25 -13.02
C LEU A 76 15.24 9.28 -14.03
N TRP A 77 16.12 9.92 -14.80
CA TRP A 77 15.69 10.85 -15.84
C TRP A 77 14.87 10.17 -16.94
N ARG A 78 15.27 8.97 -17.37
CA ARG A 78 14.50 8.16 -18.31
C ARG A 78 13.12 7.79 -17.76
N ASP A 79 13.02 7.50 -16.47
CA ASP A 79 11.73 7.22 -15.82
C ASP A 79 10.85 8.47 -15.73
N VAL A 80 11.43 9.62 -15.39
CA VAL A 80 10.72 10.91 -15.41
C VAL A 80 10.17 11.20 -16.81
N GLN A 81 10.99 11.03 -17.85
CA GLN A 81 10.55 11.12 -19.26
C GLN A 81 9.50 10.04 -19.60
N GLY A 82 9.63 8.84 -19.02
CA GLY A 82 8.68 7.74 -19.09
C GLY A 82 7.37 7.99 -18.34
N GLY A 83 7.22 9.13 -17.67
CA GLY A 83 6.00 9.56 -17.01
C GLY A 83 5.91 9.19 -15.52
N LEU A 84 7.05 8.92 -14.86
CA LEU A 84 7.12 8.67 -13.41
C LEU A 84 6.37 9.73 -12.61
N TRP A 85 6.53 11.01 -12.94
CA TRP A 85 5.82 12.11 -12.24
C TRP A 85 4.30 11.99 -12.32
N GLY A 86 3.75 11.67 -13.50
CA GLY A 86 2.32 11.48 -13.68
C GLY A 86 1.81 10.26 -12.92
N LEU A 87 2.59 9.17 -12.94
CA LEU A 87 2.32 7.96 -12.18
C LEU A 87 2.27 8.24 -10.67
N THR A 88 3.31 8.87 -10.12
CA THR A 88 3.40 9.21 -8.70
C THR A 88 2.22 10.07 -8.25
N LYS A 89 1.83 11.09 -9.04
CA LYS A 89 0.65 11.90 -8.74
C LYS A 89 -0.63 11.08 -8.67
N ALA A 90 -0.84 10.18 -9.64
CA ALA A 90 -2.03 9.34 -9.66
C ALA A 90 -2.03 8.31 -8.51
N GLN A 91 -0.86 7.80 -8.14
CA GLN A 91 -0.68 6.92 -6.98
C GLN A 91 -0.96 7.63 -5.66
N LEU A 92 -0.54 8.89 -5.50
CA LEU A 92 -0.91 9.70 -4.32
C LEU A 92 -2.43 9.86 -4.20
N GLY A 93 -3.13 10.08 -5.31
CA GLY A 93 -4.61 10.11 -5.31
C GLY A 93 -5.24 8.77 -4.93
N GLY A 94 -4.63 7.65 -5.34
CA GLY A 94 -5.03 6.30 -4.92
C GLY A 94 -4.83 6.07 -3.42
N LEU A 95 -3.67 6.48 -2.89
CA LEU A 95 -3.35 6.41 -1.48
C LEU A 95 -4.33 7.23 -0.62
N GLN A 96 -4.63 8.47 -1.02
CA GLN A 96 -5.60 9.32 -0.34
C GLN A 96 -7.01 8.71 -0.29
N LYS A 97 -7.47 8.10 -1.40
CA LYS A 97 -8.77 7.41 -1.44
C LYS A 97 -8.77 6.19 -0.51
N TRP A 98 -7.68 5.45 -0.48
CA TRP A 98 -7.55 4.28 0.39
C TRP A 98 -7.54 4.65 1.87
N THR A 99 -6.80 5.69 2.27
CA THR A 99 -6.79 6.16 3.67
C THR A 99 -8.16 6.67 4.11
N ALA A 100 -8.86 7.43 3.25
CA ALA A 100 -10.21 7.92 3.54
C ALA A 100 -11.25 6.79 3.74
N GLN A 101 -11.10 5.67 3.03
CA GLN A 101 -11.94 4.47 3.25
C GLN A 101 -11.66 3.81 4.60
N GLY A 102 -10.38 3.78 5.02
CA GLY A 102 -9.97 3.30 6.34
C GLY A 102 -10.54 4.15 7.49
N GLU A 103 -10.53 5.47 7.33
CA GLU A 103 -11.11 6.42 8.30
C GLU A 103 -12.64 6.31 8.38
N SER A 104 -13.31 6.21 7.23
CA SER A 104 -14.78 6.05 7.17
C SER A 104 -15.26 4.75 7.80
N SER A 105 -14.45 3.69 7.70
CA SER A 105 -14.74 2.36 8.28
C SER A 105 -14.41 2.28 9.78
N SER A 106 -13.69 3.26 10.32
CA SER A 106 -13.32 3.35 11.75
C SER A 106 -14.14 4.40 12.52
N GLY A 107 -15.01 5.16 11.83
CA GLY A 107 -15.87 6.20 12.41
C GLY A 107 -17.09 5.75 13.23
N GLY A 108 -17.25 4.45 13.51
CA GLY A 108 -18.34 3.91 14.32
C GLY A 108 -17.92 3.57 15.75
N GLY A 109 -17.67 4.57 16.61
CA GLY A 109 -17.39 4.26 18.02
C GLY A 109 -16.75 5.34 18.89
N HIS A 110 -17.00 6.62 18.67
CA HIS A 110 -16.75 7.63 19.71
C HIS A 110 -17.94 8.60 19.77
N SER A 111 -19.08 8.09 20.22
CA SER A 111 -20.21 8.93 20.66
C SER A 111 -20.27 8.90 22.19
N ALA A 112 -20.36 10.12 22.75
CA ALA A 112 -20.69 10.45 24.14
C ALA A 112 -19.63 10.19 25.21
N LEU A 113 -18.66 11.12 25.33
CA LEU A 113 -18.27 11.62 26.65
C LEU A 113 -19.42 12.47 27.21
N GLY A 114 -20.46 11.78 27.71
CA GLY A 114 -21.41 12.37 28.65
C GLY A 114 -20.86 12.25 30.07
N PRO A 115 -21.09 13.24 30.95
CA PRO A 115 -20.48 13.25 32.28
C PRO A 115 -21.01 12.06 33.09
N ARG A 116 -20.13 11.12 33.46
CA ARG A 116 -20.46 10.11 34.47
C ARG A 116 -20.54 10.82 35.83
N LEU A 117 -21.78 11.01 36.28
CA LEU A 117 -22.12 11.37 37.64
C LEU A 117 -21.43 10.43 38.64
N VAL A 118 -20.82 11.05 39.63
CA VAL A 118 -20.30 10.45 40.86
C VAL A 118 -21.47 10.04 41.76
N GLY A 119 -21.43 8.85 42.36
CA GLY A 119 -22.35 8.43 43.44
C GLY A 119 -22.19 6.96 43.85
N PRO A 120 -22.50 6.57 45.10
CA PRO A 120 -21.44 6.20 46.04
C PRO A 120 -21.48 4.75 46.57
N ARG A 121 -20.27 4.32 46.98
CA ARG A 121 -19.83 3.25 47.90
C ARG A 121 -20.30 1.82 47.64
#